data_AF-A0A2J6IWN0-F1
#
_entry.id   AF-A0A2J6IWN0-F1
#
_cell.length_a   1.000
_cell.length_b   1.000
_cell.length_c   1.000
_cell.angle_alpha   90.00
_cell.angle_beta   90.00
_cell.angle_gamma   90.00
#
_symmetry.space_group_name_H-M   'P 1'
#
loop_
_entity.id
_entity.type
_entity.pdbx_description
1 polymer ?
#
loop_
_entity_poly.entity_id
_entity_poly.type
_entity_poly.pdbx_seq_one_letter_code
_entity_poly.pdbx_strand_id
1 'polypeptide(L)'
;VSFHWGAEKMTAPKDYQKTLGHLAIDNGACVVIGHHPHVLQGAELYNGGVIYYSLGNFAFGSYSRNAVTGGMARVHLDNGKLEKAEILPLNVFNYEVHFRPRPLDRGPAFAFAREFNNLSEPLETRLVKQPDLFWGIAAQENRPEAVAEREELKLVGRQDGGREKNRTNL
;
A
#
# COMPACT_ATOMS: atom_id res chain seq x y z
N VAL A 1 -11.30 5.01 8.84
CA VAL A 1 -12.49 5.51 8.10
C VAL A 1 -12.76 4.59 6.92
N SER A 2 -14.03 4.38 6.55
CA SER A 2 -14.39 3.62 5.34
C SER A 2 -15.29 4.45 4.43
N PHE A 3 -15.01 4.44 3.13
CA PHE A 3 -15.74 5.21 2.13
C PHE A 3 -16.31 4.29 1.04
N HIS A 4 -17.56 4.55 0.66
CA HIS A 4 -18.18 4.00 -0.54
C HIS A 4 -18.03 5.03 -1.67
N TRP A 5 -17.09 4.83 -2.60
CA TRP A 5 -16.69 5.87 -3.55
C TRP A 5 -16.16 5.35 -4.88
N GLY A 6 -15.76 6.27 -5.76
CA GLY A 6 -15.21 5.96 -7.07
C GLY A 6 -16.28 5.69 -8.10
N ALA A 7 -15.85 5.20 -9.26
CA ALA A 7 -16.74 4.74 -10.32
C ALA A 7 -16.57 3.23 -10.49
N GLU A 8 -17.67 2.55 -10.82
CA GLU A 8 -17.64 1.11 -11.08
C GLU A 8 -16.55 0.75 -12.11
N LYS A 9 -15.78 -0.29 -11.78
CA LYS A 9 -14.75 -0.91 -12.64
C LYS A 9 -13.60 0.00 -13.05
N MET A 10 -13.49 1.20 -12.46
CA MET A 10 -12.38 2.10 -12.68
C MET A 10 -11.20 1.70 -11.79
N THR A 11 -10.04 1.40 -12.38
CA THR A 11 -8.85 0.93 -11.66
C THR A 11 -7.97 2.06 -11.11
N ALA A 12 -8.11 3.27 -11.64
CA ALA A 12 -7.48 4.47 -11.09
C ALA A 12 -8.43 5.20 -10.13
N PRO A 13 -7.99 5.61 -8.93
CA PRO A 13 -8.82 6.44 -8.04
C PRO A 13 -9.07 7.81 -8.67
N LYS A 14 -10.28 8.34 -8.50
CA LYS A 14 -10.60 9.72 -8.87
C LYS A 14 -9.93 10.71 -7.91
N ASP A 15 -9.69 11.93 -8.38
CA ASP A 15 -9.00 12.95 -7.57
C ASP A 15 -9.68 13.23 -6.22
N TYR A 16 -11.01 13.27 -6.20
CA TYR A 16 -11.74 13.47 -4.95
C TYR A 16 -11.52 12.32 -3.95
N GLN A 17 -11.27 11.09 -4.41
CA GLN A 17 -10.97 9.98 -3.50
C GLN A 17 -9.64 10.23 -2.78
N LYS A 18 -8.62 10.71 -3.51
CA LYS A 18 -7.33 11.10 -2.94
C LYS A 18 -7.51 12.25 -1.95
N THR A 19 -8.20 13.31 -2.36
CA THR A 19 -8.48 14.47 -1.49
C THR A 19 -9.19 14.08 -0.20
N LEU A 20 -10.25 13.26 -0.27
CA LEU A 20 -10.99 12.82 0.92
C LEU A 20 -10.18 11.84 1.77
N GLY A 21 -9.37 10.98 1.14
CA GLY A 21 -8.46 10.07 1.83
C GLY A 21 -7.41 10.84 2.64
N HIS A 22 -6.72 11.79 2.00
CA HIS A 22 -5.75 12.67 2.65
C HIS A 22 -6.38 13.47 3.78
N LEU A 23 -7.53 14.11 3.53
CA LEU A 23 -8.25 14.88 4.55
C LEU A 23 -8.62 14.02 5.76
N ALA A 24 -9.02 12.77 5.56
CA ALA A 24 -9.33 11.86 6.65
C ALA A 24 -8.08 11.55 7.50
N ILE A 25 -6.93 11.30 6.84
CA ILE A 25 -5.66 11.06 7.54
C ILE A 25 -5.22 12.33 8.31
N ASP A 26 -5.27 13.49 7.67
CA ASP A 26 -4.89 14.77 8.28
C ASP A 26 -5.76 15.13 9.50
N ASN A 27 -6.98 14.60 9.57
CA ASN A 27 -7.89 14.74 10.70
C ASN A 27 -7.84 13.56 11.69
N GLY A 28 -6.76 12.77 11.67
CA GLY A 28 -6.45 11.78 12.70
C GLY A 28 -6.82 10.33 12.37
N ALA A 29 -7.27 10.03 11.15
CA ALA A 29 -7.38 8.63 10.73
C ALA A 29 -5.98 8.05 10.47
N CYS A 30 -5.75 6.81 10.89
CA CYS A 30 -4.55 6.05 10.52
C CYS A 30 -4.79 5.07 9.36
N VAL A 31 -6.05 4.74 9.08
CA VAL A 31 -6.47 3.81 8.04
C VAL A 31 -7.72 4.34 7.32
N VAL A 32 -7.65 4.38 5.99
CA VAL A 32 -8.77 4.66 5.10
C VAL A 32 -8.98 3.45 4.18
N ILE A 33 -10.21 2.93 4.13
CA ILE A 33 -10.57 1.80 3.25
C ILE A 33 -11.73 2.21 2.34
N GLY A 34 -11.42 2.35 1.07
CA GLY A 34 -12.38 2.55 0.00
C GLY A 34 -12.97 1.23 -0.53
N HIS A 35 -14.22 1.30 -0.97
CA HIS A 35 -14.92 0.23 -1.69
C HIS A 35 -15.95 0.87 -2.64
N HIS A 36 -16.66 0.04 -3.43
CA HIS A 36 -17.61 0.36 -4.53
C HIS A 36 -17.11 0.08 -5.96
N PRO A 37 -15.84 0.34 -6.34
CA PRO A 37 -15.41 0.09 -7.72
C PRO A 37 -15.50 -1.37 -8.17
N HIS A 38 -15.63 -2.32 -7.23
CA HIS A 38 -15.64 -3.77 -7.47
C HIS A 38 -14.36 -4.34 -8.10
N VAL A 39 -13.35 -3.50 -8.30
CA VAL A 39 -12.02 -3.82 -8.79
C VAL A 39 -10.97 -3.21 -7.86
N LEU A 40 -9.72 -3.62 -7.99
CA LEU A 40 -8.63 -3.04 -7.22
C LEU A 40 -8.37 -1.60 -7.67
N GLN A 41 -8.15 -0.73 -6.68
CA GLN A 41 -7.52 0.58 -6.85
C GLN A 41 -6.44 0.61 -5.78
N GLY A 42 -5.19 0.88 -6.16
CA GLY A 42 -3.98 0.66 -5.35
C GLY A 42 -4.01 1.26 -3.93
N ALA A 43 -2.89 1.12 -3.22
CA ALA A 43 -2.74 1.73 -1.90
C ALA A 43 -1.75 2.89 -1.93
N GLU A 44 -1.89 3.76 -0.96
CA GLU A 44 -1.01 4.89 -0.70
C GLU A 44 -0.65 4.92 0.78
N LEU A 45 0.64 5.13 1.08
CA LEU A 45 1.06 5.59 2.41
C LEU A 45 1.11 7.10 2.41
N TYR A 46 0.34 7.72 3.29
CA TYR A 46 0.23 9.18 3.37
C TYR A 46 0.27 9.61 4.83
N ASN A 47 1.17 10.53 5.17
CA ASN A 47 1.31 11.14 6.50
C ASN A 47 1.26 10.14 7.68
N GLY A 48 1.93 9.00 7.55
CA GLY A 48 1.97 7.94 8.57
C GLY A 48 0.71 7.06 8.66
N GLY A 49 -0.27 7.24 7.76
CA GLY A 49 -1.43 6.36 7.60
C GLY A 49 -1.42 5.62 6.26
N VAL A 50 -2.41 4.74 6.08
CA VAL A 50 -2.61 3.97 4.84
C VAL A 50 -4.00 4.23 4.25
N ILE A 51 -4.04 4.43 2.94
CA ILE A 51 -5.26 4.57 2.15
C ILE A 51 -5.30 3.41 1.15
N TYR A 52 -6.27 2.51 1.30
CA TYR A 52 -6.61 1.53 0.27
C TYR A 52 -7.75 2.10 -0.55
N TYR A 53 -7.52 2.46 -1.81
CA TYR A 53 -8.56 3.12 -2.62
C TYR A 53 -9.70 2.16 -3.01
N SER A 54 -9.38 0.90 -3.27
CA SER A 54 -10.35 -0.19 -3.38
C SER A 54 -9.67 -1.55 -3.26
N LEU A 55 -10.21 -2.41 -2.40
CA LEU A 55 -9.74 -3.80 -2.25
C LEU A 55 -10.42 -4.78 -3.22
N GLY A 56 -11.27 -4.29 -4.13
CA GLY A 56 -12.07 -5.15 -4.99
C GLY A 56 -13.19 -5.85 -4.22
N ASN A 57 -13.60 -7.03 -4.70
CA ASN A 57 -14.66 -7.80 -4.07
C ASN A 57 -14.13 -8.68 -2.93
N PHE A 58 -15.02 -9.03 -2.00
CA PHE A 58 -14.82 -10.10 -1.02
C PHE A 58 -15.90 -11.18 -1.24
N ALA A 59 -16.86 -11.31 -0.34
CA ALA A 59 -18.07 -12.10 -0.57
C ALA A 59 -19.10 -11.24 -1.31
N PHE A 60 -19.13 -11.31 -2.64
CA PHE A 60 -20.04 -10.52 -3.48
C PHE A 60 -20.86 -11.42 -4.40
N GLY A 61 -22.17 -11.12 -4.51
CA GLY A 61 -23.16 -11.92 -5.25
C GLY A 61 -23.08 -11.78 -6.78
N SER A 62 -21.89 -11.84 -7.37
CA SER A 62 -21.67 -11.63 -8.81
C SER A 62 -20.95 -12.80 -9.47
N TYR A 63 -21.35 -13.12 -10.70
CA TYR A 63 -20.63 -14.08 -11.56
C TYR A 63 -19.75 -13.39 -12.61
N SER A 64 -19.41 -12.11 -12.38
CA SER A 64 -18.52 -11.35 -13.26
C SER A 64 -17.17 -12.05 -13.41
N ARG A 65 -16.71 -12.16 -14.66
CA ARG A 65 -15.35 -12.64 -14.99
C ARG A 65 -14.29 -11.54 -14.93
N ASN A 66 -14.70 -10.30 -14.69
CA ASN A 66 -13.83 -9.13 -14.69
C ASN A 66 -13.44 -8.68 -13.27
N ALA A 67 -13.88 -9.40 -12.23
CA ALA A 67 -13.64 -9.07 -10.82
C ALA A 67 -13.44 -10.36 -10.01
N VAL A 68 -12.40 -11.11 -10.40
CA VAL A 68 -12.14 -12.48 -9.93
C VAL A 68 -11.14 -12.55 -8.77
N THR A 69 -10.45 -11.44 -8.50
CA THR A 69 -9.54 -11.29 -7.37
C THR A 69 -9.99 -10.15 -6.46
N GLY A 70 -9.59 -10.23 -5.20
CA GLY A 70 -9.82 -9.21 -4.19
C GLY A 70 -8.72 -9.22 -3.14
N GLY A 71 -8.76 -8.24 -2.25
CA GLY A 71 -7.81 -8.11 -1.15
C GLY A 71 -8.51 -8.09 0.20
N MET A 72 -7.87 -8.68 1.21
CA MET A 72 -8.23 -8.45 2.61
C MET A 72 -7.08 -7.70 3.29
N ALA A 73 -7.37 -6.49 3.77
CA ALA A 73 -6.38 -5.71 4.51
C ALA A 73 -6.15 -6.30 5.91
N ARG A 74 -4.88 -6.38 6.32
CA ARG A 74 -4.48 -6.62 7.71
C ARG A 74 -3.66 -5.41 8.15
N VAL A 75 -4.14 -4.74 9.18
CA VAL A 75 -3.52 -3.53 9.73
C VAL A 75 -3.16 -3.77 11.18
N HIS A 76 -1.98 -3.31 11.57
CA HIS A 76 -1.47 -3.36 12.94
C HIS A 76 -1.39 -1.93 13.43
N LEU A 77 -2.06 -1.66 14.54
CA LEU A 77 -2.13 -0.33 15.14
C LEU A 77 -1.54 -0.39 16.54
N ASP A 78 -0.73 0.60 16.89
CA ASP A 78 -0.26 0.84 18.25
C ASP A 78 -0.56 2.27 18.66
N ASN A 79 -1.22 2.46 19.80
CA ASN A 79 -1.54 3.79 20.35
C ASN A 79 -2.14 4.78 19.33
N GLY A 80 -3.02 4.30 18.46
CA GLY A 80 -3.69 5.12 17.43
C GLY A 80 -2.84 5.39 16.17
N LYS A 81 -1.62 4.86 16.09
CA LYS A 81 -0.72 4.98 14.93
C LYS A 81 -0.70 3.70 14.13
N LEU A 82 -0.41 3.83 12.83
CA LEU A 82 -0.20 2.68 11.95
C LEU A 82 1.23 2.17 12.12
N GLU A 83 1.37 0.91 12.55
CA GLU A 83 2.67 0.22 12.62
C GLU A 83 2.95 -0.55 11.34
N LYS A 84 1.93 -1.24 10.81
CA LYS A 84 2.07 -2.08 9.62
C LYS A 84 0.74 -2.20 8.88
N ALA A 85 0.79 -2.11 7.56
CA ALA A 85 -0.33 -2.36 6.68
C ALA A 85 0.02 -3.47 5.69
N GLU A 86 -0.90 -4.40 5.48
CA GLU A 86 -0.69 -5.58 4.65
C GLU A 86 -1.95 -5.96 3.90
N ILE A 87 -1.82 -6.76 2.85
CA ILE A 87 -2.93 -7.29 2.07
C ILE A 87 -2.76 -8.79 1.86
N LEU A 88 -3.84 -9.53 2.04
CA LEU A 88 -3.97 -10.92 1.64
C LEU A 88 -4.66 -10.99 0.28
N PRO A 89 -3.99 -11.48 -0.77
CA PRO A 89 -4.62 -11.72 -2.07
C PRO A 89 -5.65 -12.84 -1.98
N LEU A 90 -6.84 -12.61 -2.55
CA LEU A 90 -7.98 -13.53 -2.50
C LEU A 90 -8.48 -13.90 -3.90
N ASN A 91 -8.84 -15.17 -4.05
CA ASN A 91 -9.73 -15.64 -5.10
C ASN A 91 -11.18 -15.38 -4.66
N VAL A 92 -11.91 -14.64 -5.47
CA VAL A 92 -13.34 -14.34 -5.28
C VAL A 92 -14.17 -14.76 -6.48
N PHE A 93 -13.60 -15.57 -7.39
CA PHE A 93 -14.30 -16.04 -8.57
C PHE A 93 -15.32 -17.11 -8.19
N ASN A 94 -16.60 -16.74 -8.15
CA ASN A 94 -17.65 -17.58 -7.57
C ASN A 94 -17.87 -18.93 -8.27
N TYR A 95 -17.40 -19.11 -9.50
CA TYR A 95 -17.38 -20.43 -10.15
C TYR A 95 -16.41 -21.41 -9.50
N GLU A 96 -15.33 -20.92 -8.87
CA GLU A 96 -14.31 -21.73 -8.20
C GLU A 96 -14.52 -21.76 -6.69
N VAL A 97 -14.91 -20.61 -6.11
CA VAL A 97 -14.95 -20.44 -4.66
C VAL A 97 -16.33 -20.63 -4.06
N HIS A 98 -17.38 -20.71 -4.88
CA HIS A 98 -18.78 -20.88 -4.44
C HIS A 98 -19.17 -19.89 -3.32
N PHE A 99 -18.94 -18.59 -3.55
CA PHE A 99 -19.23 -17.51 -2.58
C PHE A 99 -18.45 -17.57 -1.26
N ARG A 100 -17.35 -18.33 -1.22
CA ARG A 100 -16.47 -18.46 -0.04
C ARG A 100 -15.05 -18.04 -0.43
N PRO A 101 -14.70 -16.75 -0.35
CA PRO A 101 -13.37 -16.25 -0.72
C PRO A 101 -12.24 -17.10 -0.13
N ARG A 102 -11.20 -17.36 -0.93
CA ARG A 102 -10.04 -18.16 -0.51
C ARG A 102 -8.75 -17.38 -0.77
N PRO A 103 -7.71 -17.52 0.07
CA PRO A 103 -6.39 -17.03 -0.28
C PRO A 103 -5.94 -17.54 -1.64
N LEU A 104 -5.29 -16.68 -2.43
CA LEU A 104 -4.66 -17.12 -3.68
C LEU A 104 -3.42 -17.96 -3.38
N ASP A 105 -3.23 -19.00 -4.18
CA ASP A 105 -1.99 -19.78 -4.19
C ASP A 105 -0.81 -18.93 -4.70
N ARG A 106 0.42 -19.45 -4.49
CA ARG A 106 1.67 -18.71 -4.73
C ARG A 106 1.69 -17.96 -6.07
N GLY A 107 1.53 -18.66 -7.19
CA GLY A 107 1.62 -18.05 -8.53
C GLY A 107 0.61 -16.91 -8.75
N PRO A 108 -0.70 -17.16 -8.60
CA PRO A 108 -1.72 -16.13 -8.66
C PRO A 108 -1.54 -14.98 -7.66
N ALA A 109 -1.05 -15.26 -6.44
CA ALA A 109 -0.75 -14.22 -5.45
C ALA A 109 0.37 -13.28 -5.90
N PHE A 110 1.41 -13.79 -6.58
CA PHE A 110 2.43 -12.94 -7.20
C PHE A 110 1.87 -12.09 -8.35
N ALA A 111 0.94 -12.64 -9.14
CA ALA A 111 0.28 -11.89 -10.21
C ALA A 111 -0.58 -10.75 -9.66
N PHE A 112 -1.36 -11.03 -8.61
CA PHE A 112 -2.10 -10.01 -7.85
C PHE A 112 -1.17 -8.93 -7.33
N ALA A 113 -0.05 -9.30 -6.69
CA ALA A 113 0.85 -8.31 -6.11
C ALA A 113 1.50 -7.42 -7.17
N ARG A 114 1.82 -7.98 -8.35
CA ARG A 114 2.31 -7.20 -9.49
C ARG A 114 1.25 -6.22 -10.00
N GLU A 115 0.02 -6.66 -10.19
CA GLU A 115 -1.08 -5.79 -10.60
C GLU A 115 -1.31 -4.66 -9.59
N PHE A 116 -1.40 -5.01 -8.30
CA PHE A 116 -1.60 -4.03 -7.24
C PHE A 116 -0.43 -3.03 -7.15
N ASN A 117 0.80 -3.47 -7.39
CA ASN A 117 1.97 -2.59 -7.46
C ASN A 117 1.87 -1.62 -8.63
N ASN A 118 1.45 -2.07 -9.82
CA ASN A 118 1.26 -1.17 -10.95
C ASN A 118 0.18 -0.12 -10.66
N LEU A 119 -0.88 -0.48 -9.94
CA LEU A 119 -1.93 0.46 -9.52
C LEU A 119 -1.46 1.43 -8.41
N SER A 120 -0.48 1.03 -7.61
CA SER A 120 0.04 1.81 -6.48
C SER A 120 1.29 2.61 -6.84
N GLU A 121 1.91 2.36 -7.99
CA GLU A 121 3.12 3.06 -8.45
C GLU A 121 2.92 4.57 -8.59
N PRO A 122 1.83 5.09 -9.19
CA PRO A 122 1.55 6.53 -9.23
C PRO A 122 1.27 7.15 -7.85
N LEU A 123 1.10 6.31 -6.82
CA LEU A 123 0.87 6.68 -5.42
C LEU A 123 2.13 6.41 -4.57
N GLU A 124 3.28 6.21 -5.22
CA GLU A 124 4.61 6.03 -4.62
C GLU A 124 4.67 4.89 -3.58
N THR A 125 3.82 3.88 -3.77
CA THR A 125 3.64 2.79 -2.80
C THR A 125 3.74 1.44 -3.50
N ARG A 126 4.16 0.41 -2.76
CA ARG A 126 4.23 -0.97 -3.26
C ARG A 126 3.98 -2.00 -2.17
N LEU A 127 3.65 -3.19 -2.63
CA LEU A 127 3.63 -4.44 -1.88
C LEU A 127 5.00 -5.12 -1.84
N VAL A 128 5.30 -5.69 -0.69
CA VAL A 128 6.50 -6.47 -0.37
C VAL A 128 6.07 -7.79 0.25
N LYS A 129 6.51 -8.92 -0.32
CA LYS A 129 6.16 -10.25 0.15
C LYS A 129 6.59 -10.45 1.61
N GLN A 130 5.66 -10.90 2.45
CA GLN A 130 5.93 -11.25 3.84
C GLN A 130 6.21 -12.76 4.00
N PRO A 131 6.73 -13.25 5.13
CA PRO A 131 6.95 -14.68 5.35
C PRO A 131 5.69 -15.54 5.31
N ASP A 132 4.52 -14.97 5.62
CA ASP A 132 3.23 -15.65 5.62
C ASP A 132 2.47 -15.45 4.29
N LEU A 133 1.13 -15.51 4.26
CA LEU A 133 0.37 -15.32 3.01
C LEU A 133 0.22 -13.84 2.60
N PHE A 134 0.64 -12.91 3.45
CA PHE A 134 0.39 -11.50 3.25
C PHE A 134 1.50 -10.80 2.45
N TRP A 135 1.18 -9.58 2.05
CA TRP A 135 2.06 -8.65 1.38
C TRP A 135 1.98 -7.31 2.10
N GLY A 136 3.10 -6.84 2.63
CA GLY A 136 3.19 -5.59 3.36
C GLY A 136 3.29 -4.39 2.43
N ILE A 137 2.72 -3.27 2.84
CA ILE A 137 2.76 -1.99 2.12
C ILE A 137 3.98 -1.20 2.58
N ALA A 138 4.74 -0.69 1.60
CA ALA A 138 5.90 0.16 1.84
C ALA A 138 5.97 1.28 0.80
N ALA A 139 6.46 2.45 1.22
CA ALA A 139 6.80 3.53 0.30
C ALA A 139 7.90 3.08 -0.67
N GLN A 140 7.85 3.54 -1.91
CA GLN A 140 8.85 3.17 -2.91
C GLN A 140 10.25 3.64 -2.56
N GLU A 141 10.40 4.71 -1.77
CA GLU A 141 11.69 5.20 -1.27
C GLU A 141 12.39 4.22 -0.31
N ASN A 142 11.64 3.26 0.26
CA ASN A 142 12.19 2.23 1.15
C ASN A 142 12.72 1.00 0.37
N ARG A 143 13.27 1.17 -0.85
CA ARG A 143 13.94 0.05 -1.54
C ARG A 143 15.16 -0.37 -0.73
N PRO A 144 15.50 -1.67 -0.62
CA PRO A 144 16.80 -2.09 -0.09
C PRO A 144 17.97 -1.33 -0.72
N GLU A 145 17.85 -1.01 -2.02
CA GLU A 145 18.84 -0.27 -2.80
C GLU A 145 18.85 1.25 -2.50
N ALA A 146 17.67 1.87 -2.28
CA ALA A 146 17.54 3.28 -1.93
C ALA A 146 17.87 3.56 -0.45
N VAL A 147 17.67 2.57 0.43
CA VAL A 147 18.10 2.59 1.83
C VAL A 147 19.63 2.50 1.92
N ALA A 148 20.27 1.68 1.08
CA ALA A 148 21.73 1.61 0.97
C ALA A 148 22.32 2.96 0.49
N GLU A 149 21.70 3.60 -0.49
CA GLU A 149 22.11 4.92 -1.00
C GLU A 149 21.98 6.01 0.08
N ARG A 150 20.95 5.94 0.94
CA ARG A 150 20.79 6.83 2.11
C ARG A 150 21.81 6.56 3.23
N GLU A 151 22.21 5.30 3.45
CA GLU A 151 23.26 4.95 4.42
C GLU A 151 24.64 5.44 3.94
N GLU A 152 24.95 5.28 2.66
CA GLU A 152 26.19 5.83 2.07
C GLU A 152 26.23 7.36 2.13
N LEU A 153 25.13 8.05 1.80
CA LEU A 153 25.06 9.51 1.90
C LEU A 153 25.20 10.02 3.34
N LYS A 154 24.71 9.27 4.35
CA LYS A 154 24.92 9.58 5.77
C LYS A 154 26.35 9.34 6.25
N LEU A 155 27.07 8.38 5.65
CA LEU A 155 28.48 8.11 5.92
C LEU A 155 29.39 9.18 5.29
N VAL A 156 29.07 9.64 4.08
CA VAL A 156 29.80 10.72 3.39
C VAL A 156 29.58 12.07 4.09
N GLY A 157 28.36 12.38 4.53
CA GLY A 157 28.04 13.63 5.24
C GLY A 157 28.66 13.78 6.64
N ARG A 158 29.29 12.73 7.20
CA ARG A 158 30.01 12.80 8.49
C ARG A 158 31.50 13.09 8.35
N GLN A 159 32.09 13.06 7.14
CA GLN A 159 33.53 13.23 6.97
C GLN A 159 33.99 14.70 6.76
N ASP A 160 33.08 15.64 6.47
CA ASP A 160 33.46 17.04 6.21
C ASP A 160 33.38 17.98 7.44
N GLY A 161 33.16 17.43 8.64
CA GLY A 161 32.96 18.20 9.88
C GLY A 161 34.20 18.41 10.76
N GLY A 162 35.43 18.26 10.27
CA GLY A 162 36.59 18.29 11.17
C GLY A 162 37.95 18.61 10.55
N ARG A 163 38.24 19.90 10.35
CA ARG A 163 39.62 20.38 10.53
C ARG A 163 39.70 21.88 10.84
N GLU A 164 39.46 22.20 12.10
CA GLU A 164 40.00 23.40 12.72
C GLU A 164 41.41 23.07 13.27
N LYS A 165 42.46 23.72 12.76
CA LYS A 165 43.73 23.88 13.49
C LYS A 165 44.37 25.25 13.19
N ASN A 166 44.29 26.08 14.22
CA ASN A 166 45.13 27.22 14.56
C ASN A 166 46.60 27.13 14.13
N ARG A 167 47.16 28.29 13.76
CA ARG A 167 48.45 28.89 14.22
C ARG A 167 48.78 30.08 13.29
N THR A 168 49.45 31.19 13.62
CA THR A 168 49.82 31.98 14.82
C THR A 168 50.49 33.23 14.23
N ASN A 169 50.34 34.40 14.88
CA ASN A 169 51.09 35.65 14.72
C ASN A 169 52.46 35.58 14.00
N LEU A 170 52.65 36.43 12.99
CA LEU A 170 53.63 37.55 12.94
C LEU A 170 53.42 38.37 11.66
#